data_AF-A0A1H1FBX9-F1
#
_entry.id   AF-A0A1H1FBX9-F1
#
_cell.length_a   1.000
_cell.length_b   1.000
_cell.length_c   1.000
_cell.angle_alpha   90.00
_cell.angle_beta   90.00
_cell.angle_gamma   90.00
#
_symmetry.space_group_name_H-M   'P 1'
#
loop_
_entity.id
_entity.type
_entity.pdbx_description
1 polymer ?
#
loop_
_entity_poly.entity_id
_entity_poly.type
_entity_poly.pdbx_seq_one_letter_code
_entity_poly.pdbx_strand_id
1 'polypeptide(L)' 'MGIKPGPKKVAESTGKLDQRQRDNKETPKNKTALKPHHHKKGD' A
#
# COMPACT_ATOMS: atom_id res chain seq x y z
N MET A 1 -9.06 4.76 -9.34
CA MET A 1 -8.68 4.93 -7.92
C MET A 1 -7.18 5.12 -7.85
N GLY A 2 -6.72 6.37 -7.72
CA GLY A 2 -5.28 6.65 -7.60
C GLY A 2 -4.75 6.10 -6.28
N ILE A 3 -3.87 5.11 -6.34
CA ILE A 3 -3.15 4.66 -5.15
C ILE A 3 -2.12 5.74 -4.84
N LYS A 4 -2.07 6.21 -3.60
CA LYS A 4 -1.07 7.21 -3.19
C LYS A 4 0.33 6.65 -3.46
N PRO A 5 1.23 7.39 -4.12
CA PRO A 5 2.61 6.96 -4.28
C PRO A 5 3.29 6.99 -2.90
N GLY A 6 4.04 5.94 -2.58
CA GLY A 6 4.83 5.88 -1.35
C GLY A 6 4.61 4.58 -0.55
N PRO A 7 5.57 4.21 0.31
CA PRO A 7 5.42 3.07 1.21
C PRO A 7 4.22 3.28 2.13
N LYS A 8 3.52 2.18 2.44
CA LYS A 8 2.40 2.22 3.36
C LYS A 8 2.89 2.60 4.76
N LYS A 9 2.28 3.63 5.35
CA LYS A 9 2.69 4.13 6.67
C LYS A 9 2.41 3.09 7.77
N VAL A 10 3.23 3.12 8.82
CA VAL A 10 2.98 2.38 10.05
C VAL A 10 2.16 3.27 10.99
N ALA A 11 1.08 2.74 11.56
CA ALA A 11 0.28 3.43 12.55
C ALA A 11 1.04 3.48 13.89
N GLU A 12 1.23 4.68 14.43
CA GLU A 12 1.97 4.90 15.68
C GLU A 12 1.33 4.18 16.87
N SER A 13 0.01 4.12 16.91
CA SER A 13 -0.74 3.51 18.02
C SER A 13 -0.65 1.99 18.10
N THR A 14 -0.43 1.31 16.96
CA THR A 14 -0.49 -0.16 16.88
C THR A 14 0.80 -0.80 16.37
N GLY A 15 1.72 -0.01 15.79
CA GLY A 15 2.90 -0.53 15.10
C GLY A 15 2.59 -1.32 13.82
N LYS A 16 1.31 -1.42 13.43
CA LYS A 16 0.86 -2.14 12.24
C LYS A 16 0.73 -1.20 11.05
N LEU A 17 0.69 -1.77 9.85
CA LEU A 17 0.50 -1.01 8.61
C LEU A 17 -0.88 -0.33 8.60
N ASP A 18 -0.94 0.94 8.19
CA ASP A 18 -2.16 1.76 8.18
C ASP A 18 -3.22 1.18 7.23
N GLN A 19 -4.22 0.49 7.78
CA GLN A 19 -5.26 -0.21 7.02
C GLN A 19 -6.13 0.73 6.15
N ARG A 20 -6.11 2.04 6.38
CA ARG A 20 -6.84 3.03 5.55
C ARG A 20 -6.19 3.23 4.19
N GLN A 21 -4.89 2.93 4.07
CA GLN A 21 -4.18 3.01 2.80
C GLN A 21 -4.31 1.69 2.05
N ARG A 22 -4.59 1.76 0.74
CA ARG A 22 -4.52 0.58 -0.14
C ARG A 22 -3.08 0.12 -0.28
N ASP A 23 -2.89 -1.18 -0.46
CA ASP A 23 -1.56 -1.75 -0.66
C ASP A 23 -0.99 -1.30 -2.00
N ASN A 24 0.22 -0.74 -2.00
CA ASN A 24 0.92 -0.25 -3.19
C ASN A 24 2.22 -1.02 -3.41
N LYS A 25 2.13 -2.28 -3.88
CA LYS A 25 3.33 -3.12 -4.05
C LYS A 25 4.33 -2.54 -5.05
N GLU A 26 3.88 -1.69 -5.97
CA GLU A 26 4.72 -1.07 -7.01
C GLU A 26 5.58 0.09 -6.47
N THR A 27 5.31 0.59 -5.26
CA THR A 27 6.16 1.66 -4.72
C THR A 27 7.50 1.10 -4.21
N PRO A 28 8.64 1.63 -4.67
CA PRO A 28 9.94 1.33 -4.08
C PRO A 28 9.95 1.63 -2.56
N LYS A 29 10.65 0.80 -1.78
CA LYS A 29 10.72 0.81 -0.31
C LYS A 29 9.45 0.38 0.45
N ASN A 30 8.50 -0.29 -0.22
CA ASN A 30 7.34 -0.82 0.50
C ASN A 30 7.64 -2.14 1.24
N LYS A 31 6.89 -2.43 2.31
CA LYS A 31 7.09 -3.68 3.09
C LYS A 31 6.70 -4.91 2.27
N THR A 32 7.53 -5.95 2.28
CA THR A 32 7.33 -7.22 1.56
C THR A 32 6.07 -7.98 1.99
N ALA A 33 5.55 -7.70 3.19
CA ALA A 33 4.35 -8.32 3.76
C ALA A 33 3.02 -7.85 3.13
N LEU A 34 3.05 -6.90 2.20
CA LEU A 34 1.83 -6.31 1.61
C LEU A 34 1.29 -7.17 0.47
N LYS A 35 -0.05 -7.33 0.44
CA LYS A 35 -0.70 -8.07 -0.64
C LYS A 35 -0.68 -7.22 -1.92
N PRO A 36 -0.44 -7.82 -3.10
CA PRO A 36 -0.52 -7.07 -4.35
C PRO A 36 -1.95 -6.57 -4.55
N HIS A 37 -2.10 -5.31 -4.93
CA HIS A 37 -3.38 -4.77 -5.36
C HIS A 37 -3.56 -5.06 -6.85
N HIS A 38 -4.62 -5.79 -7.20
CA HIS A 38 -4.96 -6.01 -8.60
C HIS A 38 -5.55 -4.74 -9.21
N HIS A 39 -4.78 -4.09 -10.09
CA HIS A 39 -5.28 -3.01 -10.91
C HIS A 39 -6.12 -3.58 -12.04
N LYS A 40 -7.36 -3.10 -12.18
CA LYS A 40 -8.11 -3.29 -13.42
C LYS A 40 -7.40 -2.45 -14.49
N LYS A 41 -6.79 -3.10 -15.50
CA LYS A 41 -6.35 -2.38 -16.71
C LYS A 41 -7.59 -1.79 -17.37
N GLY A 42 -7.53 -0.51 -17.72
CA GLY A 42 -8.51 0.08 -18.63
C GLY A 42 -8.34 -0.51 -20.01
N ASP A 43 -9.44 -0.62 -20.76
CA ASP A 43 -9.43 -1.00 -22.17
C ASP A 43 -8.71 0.03 -23.04
#